data_AF-A0A2V9YW83-F1
#
_entry.id   AF-A0A2V9YW83-F1
#
_cell.length_a   1.000
_cell.length_b   1.000
_cell.length_c   1.000
_cell.angle_alpha   90.00
_cell.angle_beta   90.00
_cell.angle_gamma   90.00
#
_symmetry.space_group_name_H-M   'P 1'
#
loop_
_entity.id
_entity.type
_entity.pdbx_description
1 polymer ?
#
loop_
_entity_poly.entity_id
_entity_poly.type
_entity_poly.pdbx_seq_one_letter_code
_entity_poly.pdbx_strand_id
1 'polypeptide(L)'
;MVQPDYNEFARLAREFTLVPVVKSVSADLLTPVSAFLAAAAREPSSFLLESVERGEQIGRYTFLGARPYMQVRARGDEIVMQQARRRERRAGNVFQLLKELLRGHRSAIVPGLPPFTGGAVGYFSYDVVRQLENIGQHAADDLSLPDCELMFFDRILAFDHLRRQIHIVATADVSKESPKRAYDRALRDIATLEKKLAAGLKPGHWPMSSRRRLGKLKVHAGTSRERFLTSVEQAKDYIAAGDIFQVVLSQRWDFIPEAQPLNLYRALRQVNPSPYMYFLRFGDTHVLGSSPEMLVRVTGRKLEYRPIAGTHRRGRDEVEDEQLEQKMLHDEKERAEHVMLVDLGRNDLGRVSEYGSVKVRDLMYVERYSHVMHIVSALEGKLRDGLDALDAFAACFPAGTLAGAPKVRAMQIIEELEPVRRGVYGGSVLYADFAGNLDSCIAIRTMLLKGKKAYLQAGAGIVADSDPATEFVECMNKAQALLRAVEMARGRCD
;
A
#
# COMPACT_ATOMS: atom_id res chain seq x y z
N MET A 1 11.99 29.66 4.14
CA MET A 1 12.89 29.92 2.99
C MET A 1 12.64 28.84 1.94
N VAL A 2 12.71 29.16 0.65
CA VAL A 2 12.56 28.17 -0.43
C VAL A 2 13.91 27.53 -0.73
N GLN A 3 13.94 26.22 -0.95
CA GLN A 3 15.14 25.46 -1.31
C GLN A 3 14.85 24.52 -2.50
N PRO A 4 15.77 24.39 -3.46
CA PRO A 4 16.97 25.22 -3.65
C PRO A 4 16.59 26.67 -3.99
N ASP A 5 17.53 27.60 -3.86
CA ASP A 5 17.38 28.94 -4.45
C ASP A 5 17.46 28.85 -6.00
N TYR A 6 17.25 29.97 -6.70
CA TYR A 6 17.25 29.94 -8.15
C TYR A 6 18.61 29.59 -8.76
N ASN A 7 19.72 29.99 -8.14
CA ASN A 7 21.06 29.73 -8.69
C ASN A 7 21.36 28.23 -8.64
N GLU A 8 21.08 27.60 -7.50
CA GLU A 8 21.25 26.17 -7.33
C GLU A 8 20.23 25.38 -8.17
N PHE A 9 18.97 25.84 -8.25
CA PHE A 9 17.98 25.29 -9.17
C PHE A 9 18.48 25.30 -10.63
N ALA A 10 19.01 26.43 -11.09
CA ALA A 10 19.51 26.58 -12.46
C ALA A 10 20.75 25.71 -12.71
N ARG A 11 21.57 25.44 -11.68
CA ARG A 11 22.67 24.48 -11.77
C ARG A 11 22.15 23.05 -11.94
N LEU A 12 21.22 22.62 -11.08
CA LEU A 12 20.60 21.28 -11.15
C LEU A 12 19.85 21.07 -12.48
N ALA A 13 19.18 22.09 -12.99
CA ALA A 13 18.43 22.05 -14.25
C ALA A 13 19.31 21.81 -15.49
N ARG A 14 20.65 21.85 -15.38
CA ARG A 14 21.57 21.47 -16.47
C ARG A 14 21.77 19.96 -16.57
N GLU A 15 21.59 19.23 -15.47
CA GLU A 15 21.86 17.79 -15.38
C GLU A 15 20.56 16.97 -15.31
N PHE A 16 19.54 17.53 -14.66
CA PHE A 16 18.28 16.88 -14.34
C PHE A 16 17.10 17.48 -15.12
N THR A 17 16.13 16.66 -15.47
CA THR A 17 14.89 17.11 -16.13
C THR A 17 13.83 17.54 -15.13
N LEU A 18 13.89 17.02 -13.90
CA LEU A 18 13.01 17.37 -12.80
C LEU A 18 13.84 17.90 -11.63
N VAL A 19 13.44 19.04 -11.06
CA VAL A 19 14.10 19.62 -9.89
C VAL A 19 13.04 19.96 -8.83
N PRO A 20 13.08 19.33 -7.64
CA PRO A 20 12.14 19.64 -6.57
C PRO A 20 12.42 21.02 -5.97
N VAL A 21 11.41 21.88 -5.95
CA VAL A 21 11.42 23.16 -5.22
C VAL A 21 10.54 23.00 -3.99
N VAL A 22 11.07 23.35 -2.82
CA VAL A 22 10.44 23.08 -1.54
C VAL A 22 10.41 24.33 -0.68
N LYS A 23 9.26 24.56 -0.04
CA LYS A 23 9.15 25.49 1.08
C LYS A 23 8.68 24.72 2.31
N SER A 24 9.46 24.82 3.39
CA SER A 24 9.03 24.30 4.69
C SER A 24 8.23 25.34 5.46
N VAL A 25 7.13 24.90 6.06
CA VAL A 25 6.29 25.70 6.98
C VAL A 25 6.09 24.93 8.29
N SER A 26 5.77 25.63 9.38
CA SER A 26 5.45 25.00 10.67
C SER A 26 4.25 24.06 10.54
N ALA A 27 4.31 22.89 11.20
CA ALA A 27 3.20 21.96 11.30
C ALA A 27 2.48 22.03 12.67
N ASP A 28 2.84 22.97 13.54
CA ASP A 28 2.32 23.08 14.91
C ASP A 28 0.79 23.04 15.06
N LEU A 29 0.06 23.66 14.13
CA LEU A 29 -1.40 23.74 14.13
C LEU A 29 -2.07 22.80 13.12
N LEU A 30 -1.30 21.97 12.41
CA LEU A 30 -1.81 21.11 11.35
C LEU A 30 -1.47 19.65 11.61
N THR A 31 -2.50 18.80 11.57
CA THR A 31 -2.32 17.35 11.49
C THR A 31 -2.36 16.93 10.02
N PRO A 32 -1.83 15.75 9.66
CA PRO A 32 -1.96 15.25 8.29
C PRO A 32 -3.39 15.22 7.76
N VAL A 33 -4.34 14.83 8.61
CA VAL A 33 -5.77 14.78 8.24
C VAL A 33 -6.35 16.18 8.03
N SER A 34 -6.01 17.16 8.89
CA SER A 34 -6.52 18.53 8.71
C SER A 34 -5.91 19.20 7.47
N ALA A 35 -4.62 18.96 7.18
CA ALA A 35 -3.99 19.41 5.95
C ALA A 35 -4.58 18.72 4.70
N PHE A 36 -4.86 17.41 4.76
CA PHE A 36 -5.54 16.71 3.67
C PHE A 36 -6.91 17.31 3.39
N LEU A 37 -7.70 17.60 4.43
CA LEU A 37 -8.99 18.26 4.29
C LEU A 37 -8.87 19.68 3.71
N ALA A 38 -7.87 20.45 4.12
CA ALA A 38 -7.64 21.80 3.60
C ALA A 38 -7.20 21.77 2.11
N ALA A 39 -6.33 20.83 1.75
CA ALA A 39 -5.70 20.78 0.42
C ALA A 39 -6.52 20.01 -0.63
N ALA A 40 -7.17 18.93 -0.21
CA ALA A 40 -7.63 17.84 -1.08
C ALA A 40 -9.10 17.42 -0.91
N ALA A 41 -9.85 17.94 0.08
CA ALA A 41 -11.20 17.45 0.40
C ALA A 41 -12.15 17.37 -0.81
N ARG A 42 -12.10 18.36 -1.70
CA ARG A 42 -12.97 18.48 -2.88
C ARG A 42 -12.35 17.94 -4.17
N GLU A 43 -11.12 17.45 -4.10
CA GLU A 43 -10.43 16.95 -5.29
C GLU A 43 -10.91 15.54 -5.60
N PRO A 44 -11.23 15.23 -6.87
CA PRO A 44 -11.70 13.90 -7.26
C PRO A 44 -10.57 12.87 -7.22
N SER A 45 -9.32 13.30 -7.10
CA SER A 45 -8.17 12.41 -7.12
C SER A 45 -7.09 12.94 -6.19
N SER A 46 -6.79 12.13 -5.18
CA SER A 46 -5.91 12.50 -4.08
C SER A 46 -5.46 11.26 -3.31
N PHE A 47 -4.39 11.44 -2.54
CA PHE A 47 -3.91 10.40 -1.64
C PHE A 47 -3.47 10.99 -0.29
N LEU A 48 -3.43 10.12 0.71
CA LEU A 48 -2.76 10.30 1.99
C LEU A 48 -2.07 8.98 2.33
N LEU A 49 -0.76 9.01 2.56
CA LEU A 49 0.08 7.89 2.99
C LEU A 49 0.70 8.23 4.34
N GLU A 50 0.35 7.51 5.39
CA GLU A 50 0.94 7.64 6.72
C GLU A 50 1.72 6.36 7.07
N SER A 51 2.82 6.52 7.81
CA SER A 51 3.54 5.40 8.40
C SER A 51 3.52 5.54 9.92
N VAL A 52 3.23 4.45 10.62
CA VAL A 52 3.33 4.36 12.08
C VAL A 52 4.37 3.29 12.42
N GLU A 53 5.51 3.70 12.95
CA GLU A 53 6.60 2.81 13.33
C GLU A 53 6.54 2.53 14.85
N ARG A 54 6.55 1.27 15.28
CA ARG A 54 6.69 0.88 16.70
C ARG A 54 5.59 1.39 17.66
N GLY A 55 4.33 1.03 17.46
CA GLY A 55 3.24 1.11 18.47
C GLY A 55 2.86 2.50 19.05
N GLU A 56 3.75 3.50 18.97
CA GLU A 56 3.76 4.81 19.60
C GLU A 56 4.54 5.87 18.78
N GLN A 57 5.44 5.48 17.87
CA GLN A 57 6.16 6.44 17.01
C GLN A 57 5.51 6.54 15.61
N ILE A 58 5.37 7.75 15.10
CA ILE A 58 4.94 7.96 13.71
C ILE A 58 6.19 7.85 12.85
N GLY A 59 6.15 7.03 11.80
CA GLY A 59 7.23 6.98 10.80
C GLY A 59 7.52 8.39 10.32
N ARG A 60 8.79 8.72 10.07
CA ARG A 60 9.22 10.13 9.99
C ARG A 60 8.39 10.99 9.03
N TYR A 61 7.91 10.41 7.94
CA TYR A 61 7.17 11.13 6.91
C TYR A 61 5.73 10.66 6.74
N THR A 62 4.83 11.64 6.52
CA THR A 62 3.49 11.43 5.94
C THR A 62 3.40 12.20 4.63
N PHE A 63 2.90 11.57 3.58
CA PHE A 63 2.74 12.18 2.26
C PHE A 63 1.28 12.37 1.92
N LEU A 64 0.94 13.51 1.33
CA LEU A 64 -0.36 13.72 0.73
C LEU A 64 -0.24 14.53 -0.57
N GLY A 65 -1.14 14.24 -1.50
CA GLY A 65 -1.16 14.90 -2.80
C GLY A 65 -2.57 14.93 -3.36
N ALA A 66 -2.83 15.89 -4.23
CA ALA A 66 -4.11 16.04 -4.90
C ALA A 66 -3.91 16.64 -6.29
N ARG A 67 -4.89 16.44 -7.18
CA ARG A 67 -4.82 16.88 -8.59
C ARG A 67 -3.58 16.30 -9.30
N PRO A 68 -3.51 14.97 -9.48
CA PRO A 68 -2.44 14.40 -10.27
C PRO A 68 -2.44 15.00 -11.67
N TYR A 69 -1.26 15.22 -12.23
CA TYR A 69 -1.15 15.73 -13.61
C TYR A 69 -1.42 14.63 -14.64
N MET A 70 -1.29 13.37 -14.24
CA MET A 70 -1.56 12.19 -15.06
C MET A 70 -2.15 11.05 -14.22
N GLN A 71 -3.04 10.27 -14.82
CA GLN A 71 -3.51 9.00 -14.28
C GLN A 71 -3.30 7.88 -15.29
N VAL A 72 -2.82 6.74 -14.83
CA VAL A 72 -2.64 5.52 -15.62
C VAL A 72 -3.56 4.45 -15.04
N ARG A 73 -4.37 3.86 -15.90
CA ARG A 73 -5.29 2.77 -15.57
C ARG A 73 -5.06 1.63 -16.54
N ALA A 74 -4.74 0.44 -16.05
CA ALA A 74 -4.56 -0.75 -16.88
C ALA A 74 -5.56 -1.85 -16.52
N ARG A 75 -6.01 -2.62 -17.50
CA ARG A 75 -6.80 -3.84 -17.33
C ARG A 75 -6.51 -4.79 -18.49
N GLY A 76 -6.05 -5.99 -18.19
CA GLY A 76 -5.49 -6.88 -19.20
C GLY A 76 -4.34 -6.17 -19.93
N ASP A 77 -4.34 -6.21 -21.25
CA ASP A 77 -3.39 -5.48 -22.09
C ASP A 77 -3.81 -4.03 -22.37
N GLU A 78 -5.03 -3.61 -22.02
CA GLU A 78 -5.50 -2.24 -22.27
C GLU A 78 -4.99 -1.28 -21.20
N ILE A 79 -4.29 -0.23 -21.63
CA ILE A 79 -3.80 0.85 -20.77
C ILE A 79 -4.38 2.19 -21.22
N VAL A 80 -4.99 2.91 -20.29
CA VAL A 80 -5.57 4.24 -20.48
C VAL A 80 -4.74 5.24 -19.68
N MET A 81 -4.19 6.25 -20.37
CA MET A 81 -3.53 7.39 -19.75
C MET A 81 -4.42 8.63 -19.88
N GLN A 82 -4.68 9.30 -18.78
CA GLN A 82 -5.41 10.56 -18.72
C GLN A 82 -4.46 11.67 -18.26
N GLN A 83 -4.19 12.65 -19.13
CA GLN A 83 -3.39 13.83 -18.82
C GLN A 83 -4.21 15.09 -19.13
N ALA A 84 -4.59 15.85 -18.10
CA ALA A 84 -5.51 16.98 -18.23
C ALA A 84 -6.76 16.59 -19.07
N ARG A 85 -6.96 17.18 -20.26
CA ARG A 85 -8.07 16.85 -21.18
C ARG A 85 -7.74 15.76 -22.20
N ARG A 86 -6.47 15.35 -22.32
CA ARG A 86 -6.03 14.33 -23.28
C ARG A 86 -6.20 12.94 -22.67
N ARG A 87 -6.88 12.07 -23.41
CA ARG A 87 -7.00 10.64 -23.11
C ARG A 87 -6.29 9.86 -24.20
N GLU A 88 -5.39 8.98 -23.80
CA GLU A 88 -4.64 8.10 -24.70
C GLU A 88 -4.89 6.65 -24.30
N ARG A 89 -5.04 5.76 -25.29
CA ARG A 89 -5.16 4.32 -25.09
C ARG A 89 -3.98 3.63 -25.76
N ARG A 90 -3.40 2.65 -25.08
CA ARG A 90 -2.33 1.80 -25.58
C ARG A 90 -2.65 0.35 -25.23
N ALA A 91 -2.18 -0.57 -26.06
CA ALA A 91 -2.11 -1.98 -25.70
C ALA A 91 -0.70 -2.32 -25.22
N GLY A 92 -0.56 -3.17 -24.20
CA GLY A 92 0.74 -3.68 -23.76
C GLY A 92 0.83 -3.99 -22.27
N ASN A 93 2.07 -4.10 -21.80
CA ASN A 93 2.38 -4.41 -20.41
C ASN A 93 2.49 -3.12 -19.58
N VAL A 94 1.78 -3.07 -18.45
CA VAL A 94 1.72 -1.86 -17.62
C VAL A 94 3.04 -1.56 -16.93
N PHE A 95 3.80 -2.59 -16.53
CA PHE A 95 5.12 -2.40 -15.94
C PHE A 95 6.07 -1.71 -16.92
N GLN A 96 6.06 -2.12 -18.19
CA GLN A 96 6.91 -1.49 -19.21
C GLN A 96 6.53 -0.02 -19.43
N LEU A 97 5.24 0.29 -19.56
CA LEU A 97 4.80 1.68 -19.68
C LEU A 97 5.22 2.52 -18.48
N LEU A 98 5.07 2.01 -17.26
CA LEU A 98 5.42 2.74 -16.05
C LEU A 98 6.93 2.98 -15.96
N LYS A 99 7.75 2.02 -16.40
CA LYS A 99 9.20 2.22 -16.53
C LYS A 99 9.52 3.33 -17.53
N GLU A 100 8.88 3.34 -18.70
CA GLU A 100 9.06 4.43 -19.68
C GLU A 100 8.70 5.79 -19.09
N LEU A 101 7.57 5.88 -18.38
CA LEU A 101 7.08 7.13 -17.77
C LEU A 101 7.99 7.63 -16.65
N LEU A 102 8.51 6.73 -15.80
CA LEU A 102 9.40 7.10 -14.70
C LEU A 102 10.81 7.41 -15.19
N ARG A 103 11.39 6.56 -16.06
CA ARG A 103 12.73 6.72 -16.64
C ARG A 103 12.82 7.88 -17.64
N GLY A 104 11.68 8.32 -18.20
CA GLY A 104 11.59 9.51 -19.04
C GLY A 104 12.02 10.79 -18.32
N HIS A 105 12.18 10.73 -17.00
CA HIS A 105 12.66 11.82 -16.17
C HIS A 105 13.89 11.42 -15.35
N ARG A 106 14.80 12.37 -15.17
CA ARG A 106 15.87 12.33 -14.15
C ARG A 106 15.57 13.39 -13.10
N SER A 107 15.26 12.96 -11.88
CA SER A 107 14.99 13.87 -10.77
C SER A 107 16.24 14.18 -9.96
N ALA A 108 16.45 15.45 -9.62
CA ALA A 108 17.51 15.87 -8.73
C ALA A 108 17.23 15.43 -7.28
N ILE A 109 18.22 14.83 -6.62
CA ILE A 109 18.17 14.54 -5.19
C ILE A 109 18.79 15.72 -4.45
N VAL A 110 17.95 16.48 -3.73
CA VAL A 110 18.40 17.63 -2.93
C VAL A 110 18.56 17.19 -1.47
N PRO A 111 19.76 17.32 -0.87
CA PRO A 111 20.00 16.91 0.50
C PRO A 111 19.04 17.56 1.50
N GLY A 112 18.53 16.75 2.44
CA GLY A 112 17.63 17.23 3.50
C GLY A 112 16.14 17.29 3.12
N LEU A 113 15.80 17.05 1.85
CA LEU A 113 14.41 16.89 1.42
C LEU A 113 13.83 15.51 1.80
N PRO A 114 12.48 15.38 1.83
CA PRO A 114 11.82 14.10 2.00
C PRO A 114 12.21 13.08 0.91
N PRO A 115 12.13 11.76 1.20
CA PRO A 115 12.49 10.72 0.25
C PRO A 115 11.60 10.74 -1.00
N PHE A 116 10.31 11.05 -0.83
CA PHE A 116 9.37 11.22 -1.94
C PHE A 116 9.15 12.70 -2.23
N THR A 117 9.46 13.15 -3.44
CA THR A 117 9.26 14.54 -3.91
C THR A 117 8.33 14.65 -5.13
N GLY A 118 7.92 13.52 -5.70
CA GLY A 118 7.04 13.43 -6.85
C GLY A 118 7.19 12.07 -7.53
N GLY A 119 6.12 11.62 -8.18
CA GLY A 119 6.07 10.30 -8.80
C GLY A 119 4.67 9.72 -8.86
N ALA A 120 4.60 8.42 -9.12
CA ALA A 120 3.38 7.65 -9.18
C ALA A 120 2.95 7.18 -7.77
N VAL A 121 1.67 7.30 -7.45
CA VAL A 121 1.05 6.77 -6.23
C VAL A 121 -0.24 6.05 -6.59
N GLY A 122 -0.45 4.87 -6.04
CA GLY A 122 -1.70 4.14 -6.24
C GLY A 122 -1.57 2.67 -5.89
N TYR A 123 -2.21 1.80 -6.69
CA TYR A 123 -2.19 0.36 -6.44
C TYR A 123 -1.97 -0.48 -7.70
N PHE A 124 -1.41 -1.66 -7.48
CA PHE A 124 -1.54 -2.83 -8.34
C PHE A 124 -2.53 -3.79 -7.69
N SER A 125 -3.55 -4.21 -8.42
CA SER A 125 -4.44 -5.29 -7.99
C SER A 125 -3.66 -6.61 -8.01
N TYR A 126 -4.11 -7.61 -7.25
CA TYR A 126 -3.59 -8.97 -7.32
C TYR A 126 -3.61 -9.51 -8.76
N ASP A 127 -4.67 -9.19 -9.51
CA ASP A 127 -4.89 -9.70 -10.87
C ASP A 127 -3.88 -9.18 -11.90
N VAL A 128 -3.07 -8.14 -11.59
CA VAL A 128 -1.95 -7.75 -12.46
C VAL A 128 -0.92 -8.87 -12.62
N VAL A 129 -0.90 -9.85 -11.71
CA VAL A 129 -0.03 -11.03 -11.82
C VAL A 129 -0.26 -11.80 -13.13
N ARG A 130 -1.43 -11.66 -13.76
CA ARG A 130 -1.71 -12.26 -15.09
C ARG A 130 -0.88 -11.67 -16.22
N GLN A 131 -0.23 -10.52 -16.01
CA GLN A 131 0.80 -9.99 -16.92
C GLN A 131 2.21 -10.55 -16.64
N LEU A 132 2.39 -11.25 -15.51
CA LEU A 132 3.68 -11.79 -15.06
C LEU A 132 3.72 -13.32 -15.19
N GLU A 133 2.61 -14.00 -14.87
CA GLU A 133 2.51 -15.46 -14.75
C GLU A 133 1.19 -15.98 -15.33
N ASN A 134 1.18 -17.24 -15.77
CA ASN A 134 -0.05 -17.91 -16.22
C ASN A 134 -0.73 -18.65 -15.06
N ILE A 135 -1.82 -18.06 -14.55
CA ILE A 135 -2.57 -18.59 -13.40
C ILE A 135 -3.99 -19.09 -13.75
N GLY A 136 -4.40 -19.06 -15.03
CA GLY A 136 -5.77 -19.44 -15.45
C GLY A 136 -6.77 -18.28 -15.48
N GLN A 137 -8.05 -18.57 -15.72
CA GLN A 137 -9.18 -17.61 -15.81
C GLN A 137 -10.51 -18.27 -15.38
N HIS A 138 -10.54 -18.90 -14.20
CA HIS A 138 -11.72 -19.57 -13.65
C HIS A 138 -12.57 -18.65 -12.76
N ALA A 139 -11.94 -17.76 -12.00
CA ALA A 139 -12.62 -16.91 -11.04
C ALA A 139 -13.36 -15.75 -11.75
N ALA A 140 -14.59 -15.48 -11.32
CA ALA A 140 -15.40 -14.43 -11.93
C ALA A 140 -14.86 -13.02 -11.62
N ASP A 141 -14.78 -12.14 -12.63
CA ASP A 141 -14.42 -10.73 -12.47
C ASP A 141 -15.66 -9.86 -12.16
N ASP A 142 -16.20 -10.03 -10.95
CA ASP A 142 -17.41 -9.34 -10.49
C ASP A 142 -17.17 -7.85 -10.17
N LEU A 143 -15.97 -7.50 -9.69
CA LEU A 143 -15.64 -6.13 -9.34
C LEU A 143 -15.22 -5.31 -10.56
N SER A 144 -14.75 -5.91 -11.65
CA SER A 144 -14.29 -5.19 -12.86
C SER A 144 -13.40 -3.99 -12.52
N LEU A 145 -12.40 -4.24 -11.67
CA LEU A 145 -11.41 -3.24 -11.28
C LEU A 145 -10.30 -3.16 -12.32
N PRO A 146 -9.61 -2.02 -12.40
CA PRO A 146 -8.30 -1.98 -13.04
C PRO A 146 -7.33 -2.93 -12.34
N ASP A 147 -6.45 -3.56 -13.14
CA ASP A 147 -5.32 -4.33 -12.64
C ASP A 147 -4.24 -3.40 -12.06
N CYS A 148 -4.20 -2.15 -12.53
CA CYS A 148 -3.33 -1.10 -12.01
C CYS A 148 -4.04 0.24 -12.11
N GLU A 149 -3.96 1.05 -11.07
CA GLU A 149 -4.38 2.45 -11.12
C GLU A 149 -3.40 3.33 -10.34
N LEU A 150 -2.66 4.17 -11.07
CA LEU A 150 -1.61 5.04 -10.53
C LEU A 150 -1.87 6.50 -10.93
N MET A 151 -1.64 7.39 -9.98
CA MET A 151 -1.75 8.83 -10.12
C MET A 151 -0.36 9.45 -10.02
N PHE A 152 0.03 10.28 -10.98
CA PHE A 152 1.33 10.94 -10.99
C PHE A 152 1.21 12.36 -10.45
N PHE A 153 2.08 12.69 -9.49
CA PHE A 153 2.11 13.97 -8.81
C PHE A 153 3.46 14.65 -8.94
N ASP A 154 3.41 15.94 -9.25
CA ASP A 154 4.53 16.89 -9.19
C ASP A 154 4.36 17.87 -8.01
N ARG A 155 3.21 17.85 -7.32
CA ARG A 155 2.93 18.65 -6.13
C ARG A 155 2.48 17.74 -5.00
N ILE A 156 3.22 17.77 -3.90
CA ILE A 156 2.89 16.99 -2.70
C ILE A 156 3.17 17.82 -1.45
N LEU A 157 2.54 17.43 -0.35
CA LEU A 157 2.93 17.86 0.98
C LEU A 157 3.56 16.66 1.70
N ALA A 158 4.69 16.89 2.34
CA ALA A 158 5.35 15.91 3.17
C ALA A 158 5.50 16.46 4.60
N PHE A 159 4.83 15.83 5.56
CA PHE A 159 5.02 16.12 6.97
C PHE A 159 6.31 15.46 7.44
N ASP A 160 7.26 16.23 7.97
CA ASP A 160 8.43 15.71 8.69
C ASP A 160 8.10 15.77 10.20
N HIS A 161 7.65 14.64 10.75
CA HIS A 161 7.21 14.55 12.15
C HIS A 161 8.35 14.80 13.13
N LEU A 162 9.58 14.43 12.74
CA LEU A 162 10.78 14.68 13.55
C LEU A 162 11.05 16.17 13.71
N ARG A 163 10.90 16.95 12.62
CA ARG A 163 11.14 18.40 12.60
C ARG A 163 9.89 19.25 12.79
N ARG A 164 8.72 18.62 12.96
CA ARG A 164 7.40 19.27 13.12
C ARG A 164 7.13 20.33 12.04
N GLN A 165 7.41 19.99 10.79
CA GLN A 165 7.24 20.89 9.64
C GLN A 165 6.52 20.19 8.48
N ILE A 166 5.90 20.98 7.62
CA ILE A 166 5.33 20.54 6.35
C ILE A 166 6.23 21.05 5.23
N HIS A 167 6.80 20.14 4.46
CA HIS A 167 7.43 20.45 3.19
C HIS A 167 6.36 20.56 2.11
N ILE A 168 6.17 21.76 1.58
CA ILE A 168 5.36 22.02 0.39
C ILE A 168 6.27 21.84 -0.82
N VAL A 169 6.09 20.75 -1.56
CA VAL A 169 6.95 20.35 -2.67
C VAL A 169 6.25 20.66 -3.99
N ALA A 170 6.96 21.31 -4.89
CA ALA A 170 6.61 21.46 -6.30
C ALA A 170 7.81 21.07 -7.17
N THR A 171 7.72 19.91 -7.81
CA THR A 171 8.76 19.35 -8.67
C THR A 171 8.63 19.92 -10.07
N ALA A 172 9.60 20.74 -10.46
CA ALA A 172 9.56 21.50 -11.69
C ALA A 172 10.14 20.68 -12.85
N ASP A 173 9.36 20.53 -13.92
CA ASP A 173 9.80 19.93 -15.18
C ASP A 173 10.46 20.97 -16.08
N VAL A 174 11.79 20.90 -16.20
CA VAL A 174 12.60 21.81 -17.02
C VAL A 174 12.82 21.29 -18.44
N SER A 175 12.26 20.12 -18.79
CA SER A 175 12.36 19.58 -20.16
C SER A 175 11.41 20.27 -21.15
N LYS A 176 10.40 20.99 -20.65
CA LYS A 176 9.32 21.59 -21.46
C LYS A 176 9.35 23.11 -21.52
N GLU A 177 10.23 23.77 -20.75
CA GLU A 177 10.33 25.23 -20.67
C GLU A 177 11.67 25.68 -20.09
N SER A 178 11.92 26.99 -20.06
CA SER A 178 13.15 27.52 -19.47
C SER A 178 13.20 27.34 -17.94
N PRO A 179 14.40 27.12 -17.34
CA PRO A 179 14.54 26.94 -15.89
C PRO A 179 13.88 28.06 -15.07
N LYS A 180 13.99 29.31 -15.51
CA LYS A 180 13.35 30.46 -14.83
C LYS A 180 11.83 30.34 -14.78
N ARG A 181 11.19 29.99 -15.91
CA ARG A 181 9.73 29.83 -15.97
C ARG A 181 9.25 28.66 -15.11
N ALA A 182 9.99 27.55 -15.13
CA ALA A 182 9.71 26.36 -14.32
C ALA A 182 9.80 26.68 -12.81
N TYR A 183 10.86 27.35 -12.38
CA TYR A 183 11.05 27.78 -11.00
C TYR A 183 9.95 28.75 -10.55
N ASP A 184 9.64 29.78 -11.34
CA ASP A 184 8.60 30.75 -11.01
C ASP A 184 7.21 30.09 -10.94
N ARG A 185 6.94 29.07 -11.75
CA ARG A 185 5.72 28.26 -11.65
C ARG A 185 5.69 27.47 -10.35
N ALA A 186 6.77 26.77 -10.01
CA ALA A 186 6.88 26.02 -8.76
C ALA A 186 6.63 26.92 -7.53
N LEU A 187 7.18 28.14 -7.52
CA LEU A 187 6.92 29.13 -6.49
C LEU A 187 5.44 29.52 -6.38
N ARG A 188 4.74 29.73 -7.51
CA ARG A 188 3.29 30.03 -7.51
C ARG A 188 2.46 28.86 -6.98
N ASP A 189 2.86 27.64 -7.29
CA ASP A 189 2.19 26.41 -6.86
C ASP A 189 2.36 26.19 -5.35
N ILE A 190 3.57 26.38 -4.84
CA ILE A 190 3.88 26.38 -3.41
C ILE A 190 3.04 27.43 -2.70
N ALA A 191 3.02 28.68 -3.19
CA ALA A 191 2.23 29.75 -2.58
C ALA A 191 0.72 29.45 -2.58
N THR A 192 0.22 28.76 -3.61
CA THR A 192 -1.18 28.34 -3.68
C THR A 192 -1.51 27.28 -2.64
N LEU A 193 -0.64 26.28 -2.47
CA LEU A 193 -0.81 25.24 -1.45
C LEU A 193 -0.66 25.81 -0.04
N GLU A 194 0.32 26.68 0.18
CA GLU A 194 0.51 27.39 1.45
C GLU A 194 -0.74 28.19 1.85
N LYS A 195 -1.34 28.93 0.91
CA LYS A 195 -2.60 29.65 1.15
C LYS A 195 -3.75 28.70 1.53
N LYS A 196 -3.83 27.52 0.91
CA LYS A 196 -4.84 26.52 1.30
C LYS A 196 -4.63 26.01 2.72
N LEU A 197 -3.38 25.72 3.10
CA LEU A 197 -3.03 25.28 4.45
C LEU A 197 -3.31 26.36 5.49
N ALA A 198 -2.91 27.61 5.21
CA ALA A 198 -3.14 28.76 6.09
C ALA A 198 -4.63 29.09 6.25
N ALA A 199 -5.44 28.89 5.21
CA ALA A 199 -6.90 29.05 5.31
C ALA A 199 -7.55 28.00 6.22
N GLY A 200 -6.84 26.90 6.53
CA GLY A 200 -7.28 25.86 7.44
C GLY A 200 -8.56 25.14 7.00
N LEU A 201 -9.26 24.57 7.99
CA LEU A 201 -10.53 23.89 7.77
C LEU A 201 -11.66 24.92 7.64
N LYS A 202 -12.30 24.98 6.46
CA LYS A 202 -13.52 25.77 6.28
C LYS A 202 -14.72 25.05 6.90
N PRO A 203 -15.70 25.78 7.46
CA PRO A 203 -16.99 25.21 7.85
C PRO A 203 -17.59 24.37 6.70
N GLY A 204 -18.00 23.14 7.01
CA GLY A 204 -18.51 22.18 6.02
C GLY A 204 -17.47 21.27 5.36
N HIS A 205 -16.16 21.47 5.60
CA HIS A 205 -15.13 20.48 5.23
C HIS A 205 -15.03 19.33 6.25
N TRP A 206 -15.60 19.49 7.44
CA TRP A 206 -15.75 18.39 8.39
C TRP A 206 -16.79 17.40 7.86
N PRO A 207 -16.45 16.11 7.67
CA PRO A 207 -17.44 15.13 7.31
C PRO A 207 -18.34 14.93 8.54
N MET A 208 -19.49 15.59 8.56
CA MET A 208 -20.48 15.41 9.61
C MET A 208 -20.92 13.94 9.59
N SER A 209 -20.74 13.24 10.71
CA SER A 209 -21.44 11.98 10.92
C SER A 209 -22.93 12.29 10.96
N SER A 210 -23.74 11.51 10.24
CA SER A 210 -25.19 11.66 10.38
C SER A 210 -25.55 11.37 11.83
N ARG A 211 -26.29 12.28 12.49
CA ARG A 211 -26.83 12.04 13.84
C ARG A 211 -27.90 10.94 13.90
N ARG A 212 -28.17 10.27 12.77
CA ARG A 212 -29.13 9.17 12.68
C ARG A 212 -28.53 7.95 13.39
N ARG A 213 -29.23 7.41 14.39
CA ARG A 213 -28.93 6.07 14.92
C ARG A 213 -29.13 5.07 13.80
N LEU A 214 -28.04 4.63 13.18
CA LEU A 214 -28.06 3.59 12.16
C LEU A 214 -28.31 2.23 12.83
N GLY A 215 -28.93 1.28 12.12
CA GLY A 215 -29.07 -0.11 12.57
C GLY A 215 -27.74 -0.87 12.57
N LYS A 216 -27.73 -2.12 13.07
CA LYS A 216 -26.57 -3.02 12.95
C LYS A 216 -26.13 -3.12 11.48
N LEU A 217 -24.82 -3.05 11.22
CA LEU A 217 -24.31 -3.20 9.85
C LEU A 217 -24.74 -4.55 9.28
N LYS A 218 -25.37 -4.55 8.11
CA LYS A 218 -25.66 -5.77 7.35
C LYS A 218 -24.47 -6.07 6.47
N VAL A 219 -23.75 -7.13 6.82
CA VAL A 219 -22.56 -7.62 6.10
C VAL A 219 -22.96 -8.88 5.34
N HIS A 220 -22.68 -8.91 4.05
CA HIS A 220 -22.94 -10.04 3.17
C HIS A 220 -21.63 -10.78 2.91
N ALA A 221 -21.59 -12.10 3.13
CA ALA A 221 -20.46 -12.93 2.77
C ALA A 221 -20.61 -13.38 1.31
N GLY A 222 -19.56 -13.20 0.50
CA GLY A 222 -19.51 -13.61 -0.90
C GLY A 222 -19.27 -15.11 -1.09
N THR A 223 -18.76 -15.79 -0.05
CA THR A 223 -18.52 -17.24 -0.02
C THR A 223 -19.32 -17.84 1.14
N SER A 224 -20.04 -18.94 0.89
CA SER A 224 -20.71 -19.67 1.98
C SER A 224 -19.69 -20.39 2.85
N ARG A 225 -20.05 -20.66 4.11
CA ARG A 225 -19.18 -21.38 5.04
C ARG A 225 -18.84 -22.77 4.50
N GLU A 226 -19.82 -23.49 4.00
CA GLU A 226 -19.67 -24.85 3.47
C GLU A 226 -18.69 -24.86 2.29
N ARG A 227 -18.79 -23.88 1.40
CA ARG A 227 -17.88 -23.75 0.27
C ARG A 227 -16.45 -23.48 0.73
N PHE A 228 -16.25 -22.55 1.67
CA PHE A 228 -14.91 -22.25 2.16
C PHE A 228 -14.27 -23.47 2.83
N LEU A 229 -15.01 -24.17 3.69
CA LEU A 229 -14.55 -25.40 4.34
C LEU A 229 -14.13 -26.47 3.30
N THR A 230 -14.95 -26.64 2.24
CA THR A 230 -14.64 -27.56 1.14
C THR A 230 -13.36 -27.14 0.41
N SER A 231 -13.18 -25.86 0.13
CA SER A 231 -11.96 -25.35 -0.50
C SER A 231 -10.71 -25.56 0.36
N VAL A 232 -10.82 -25.48 1.69
CA VAL A 232 -9.70 -25.79 2.60
C VAL A 232 -9.32 -27.27 2.52
N GLU A 233 -10.29 -28.18 2.51
CA GLU A 233 -9.99 -29.61 2.35
C GLU A 233 -9.38 -29.92 0.98
N GLN A 234 -9.88 -29.31 -0.10
CA GLN A 234 -9.27 -29.44 -1.43
C GLN A 234 -7.85 -28.89 -1.49
N ALA A 235 -7.57 -27.78 -0.80
CA ALA A 235 -6.21 -27.26 -0.68
C ALA A 235 -5.28 -28.23 0.06
N LYS A 236 -5.79 -28.91 1.09
CA LYS A 236 -5.04 -29.95 1.81
C LYS A 236 -4.77 -31.17 0.94
N ASP A 237 -5.71 -31.55 0.06
CA ASP A 237 -5.47 -32.62 -0.94
C ASP A 237 -4.31 -32.26 -1.87
N TYR A 238 -4.24 -31.01 -2.34
CA TYR A 238 -3.10 -30.51 -3.13
C TYR A 238 -1.77 -30.56 -2.35
N ILE A 239 -1.80 -30.21 -1.06
CA ILE A 239 -0.61 -30.29 -0.20
C ILE A 239 -0.17 -31.76 -0.01
N ALA A 240 -1.12 -32.66 0.26
CA ALA A 240 -0.85 -34.08 0.44
C ALA A 240 -0.31 -34.74 -0.84
N ALA A 241 -0.74 -34.27 -2.01
CA ALA A 241 -0.22 -34.69 -3.31
C ALA A 241 1.20 -34.16 -3.61
N GLY A 242 1.70 -33.19 -2.84
CA GLY A 242 3.00 -32.57 -3.03
C GLY A 242 3.03 -31.43 -4.06
N ASP A 243 1.86 -30.90 -4.47
CA ASP A 243 1.78 -29.79 -5.42
C ASP A 243 2.26 -28.46 -4.81
N ILE A 244 1.99 -28.27 -3.52
CA ILE A 244 2.29 -27.06 -2.75
C ILE A 244 2.62 -27.41 -1.30
N PHE A 245 3.38 -26.55 -0.64
CA PHE A 245 3.58 -26.56 0.82
C PHE A 245 2.48 -25.78 1.55
N GLN A 246 2.05 -24.67 0.95
CA GLN A 246 1.04 -23.78 1.50
C GLN A 246 0.28 -23.06 0.38
N VAL A 247 -1.00 -22.79 0.60
CA VAL A 247 -1.80 -21.84 -0.19
C VAL A 247 -2.60 -20.93 0.73
N VAL A 248 -2.78 -19.67 0.35
CA VAL A 248 -3.53 -18.70 1.14
C VAL A 248 -4.89 -18.49 0.49
N LEU A 249 -5.94 -19.06 1.08
CA LEU A 249 -7.32 -18.90 0.60
C LEU A 249 -8.00 -17.74 1.31
N SER A 250 -8.94 -17.09 0.63
CA SER A 250 -9.60 -15.89 1.14
C SER A 250 -11.10 -15.84 0.89
N GLN A 251 -11.76 -14.97 1.65
CA GLN A 251 -13.20 -14.71 1.57
C GLN A 251 -13.43 -13.20 1.50
N ARG A 252 -14.42 -12.80 0.71
CA ARG A 252 -14.82 -11.40 0.57
C ARG A 252 -16.20 -11.16 1.17
N TRP A 253 -16.35 -10.01 1.82
CA TRP A 253 -17.61 -9.47 2.30
C TRP A 253 -17.91 -8.12 1.66
N ASP A 254 -19.20 -7.82 1.48
CA ASP A 254 -19.66 -6.52 1.04
C ASP A 254 -20.79 -5.96 1.92
N PHE A 255 -20.86 -4.64 2.00
CA PHE A 255 -21.85 -3.92 2.80
C PHE A 255 -22.01 -2.48 2.32
N ILE A 256 -23.06 -1.80 2.78
CA ILE A 256 -23.23 -0.36 2.59
C ILE A 256 -22.68 0.34 3.84
N PRO A 257 -21.59 1.12 3.74
CA PRO A 257 -20.92 1.66 4.92
C PRO A 257 -21.71 2.76 5.63
N GLU A 258 -22.63 3.46 4.93
CA GLU A 258 -23.40 4.61 5.45
C GLU A 258 -22.51 5.69 6.12
N ALA A 259 -21.24 5.79 5.71
CA ALA A 259 -20.26 6.72 6.22
C ALA A 259 -19.40 7.27 5.07
N GLN A 260 -18.89 8.50 5.24
CA GLN A 260 -17.98 9.11 4.27
C GLN A 260 -16.64 8.35 4.23
N PRO A 261 -16.02 8.14 3.06
CA PRO A 261 -14.76 7.39 2.93
C PRO A 261 -13.65 7.87 3.88
N LEU A 262 -13.50 9.19 4.05
CA LEU A 262 -12.48 9.74 4.94
C LEU A 262 -12.77 9.45 6.42
N ASN A 263 -14.05 9.33 6.83
CA ASN A 263 -14.39 8.94 8.20
C ASN A 263 -14.05 7.47 8.47
N LEU A 264 -14.21 6.60 7.47
CA LEU A 264 -13.77 5.21 7.56
C LEU A 264 -12.25 5.12 7.73
N TYR A 265 -11.49 5.89 6.95
CA TYR A 265 -10.03 5.98 7.10
C TYR A 265 -9.62 6.49 8.49
N ARG A 266 -10.24 7.58 8.95
CA ARG A 266 -9.97 8.13 10.30
C ARG A 266 -10.29 7.12 11.40
N ALA A 267 -11.37 6.35 11.25
CA ALA A 267 -11.71 5.32 12.19
C ALA A 267 -10.70 4.16 12.18
N LEU A 268 -10.29 3.73 10.98
CA LEU A 268 -9.26 2.70 10.82
C LEU A 268 -7.93 3.13 11.47
N ARG A 269 -7.54 4.39 11.29
CA ARG A 269 -6.35 5.00 11.92
C ARG A 269 -6.38 4.96 13.46
N GLN A 270 -7.57 4.99 14.07
CA GLN A 270 -7.71 4.89 15.52
C GLN A 270 -7.76 3.44 16.01
N VAL A 271 -8.47 2.57 15.29
CA VAL A 271 -8.68 1.17 15.69
C VAL A 271 -7.45 0.29 15.44
N ASN A 272 -6.72 0.54 14.36
CA ASN A 272 -5.60 -0.33 13.95
C ASN A 272 -4.50 0.47 13.24
N PRO A 273 -3.74 1.33 13.95
CA PRO A 273 -2.59 2.00 13.35
C PRO A 273 -1.56 0.96 12.89
N SER A 274 -0.96 1.17 11.72
CA SER A 274 -0.01 0.23 11.12
C SER A 274 1.11 0.96 10.36
N PRO A 275 2.25 0.31 10.07
CA PRO A 275 3.35 0.87 9.30
C PRO A 275 2.96 1.43 7.94
N TYR A 276 1.87 0.95 7.33
CA TYR A 276 1.35 1.47 6.07
C TYR A 276 -0.13 1.79 6.17
N MET A 277 -0.43 3.05 6.43
CA MET A 277 -1.78 3.60 6.35
C MET A 277 -1.93 4.33 5.02
N TYR A 278 -3.01 4.08 4.31
CA TYR A 278 -3.26 4.74 3.03
C TYR A 278 -4.73 5.07 2.83
N PHE A 279 -4.97 6.21 2.18
CA PHE A 279 -6.24 6.62 1.61
C PHE A 279 -5.98 7.07 0.19
N LEU A 280 -6.51 6.34 -0.79
CA LEU A 280 -6.41 6.64 -2.21
C LEU A 280 -7.82 6.95 -2.73
N ARG A 281 -7.96 8.06 -3.45
CA ARG A 281 -9.21 8.47 -4.10
C ARG A 281 -9.01 8.50 -5.61
N PHE A 282 -9.84 7.73 -6.32
CA PHE A 282 -9.90 7.63 -7.78
C PHE A 282 -11.33 7.93 -8.26
N GLY A 283 -11.72 9.20 -8.17
CA GLY A 283 -13.10 9.62 -8.39
C GLY A 283 -14.01 9.04 -7.31
N ASP A 284 -14.96 8.22 -7.72
CA ASP A 284 -15.91 7.55 -6.81
C ASP A 284 -15.32 6.27 -6.18
N THR A 285 -14.21 5.75 -6.70
CA THR A 285 -13.53 4.58 -6.13
C THR A 285 -12.53 5.02 -5.08
N HIS A 286 -12.54 4.36 -3.92
CA HIS A 286 -11.57 4.63 -2.86
C HIS A 286 -10.91 3.33 -2.39
N VAL A 287 -9.62 3.38 -2.11
CA VAL A 287 -8.87 2.29 -1.49
C VAL A 287 -8.28 2.84 -0.21
N LEU A 288 -8.67 2.27 0.93
CA LEU A 288 -8.17 2.72 2.23
C LEU A 288 -7.83 1.55 3.13
N GLY A 289 -6.68 1.61 3.82
CA GLY A 289 -6.18 0.45 4.54
C GLY A 289 -5.10 0.78 5.56
N SER A 290 -4.77 -0.23 6.35
CA SER A 290 -3.80 -0.21 7.45
C SER A 290 -2.96 -1.50 7.40
N SER A 291 -2.08 -1.59 6.41
CA SER A 291 -1.29 -2.79 6.17
C SER A 291 -0.13 -2.90 7.15
N PRO A 292 0.05 -4.06 7.81
CA PRO A 292 1.18 -4.31 8.69
C PRO A 292 2.46 -4.66 7.91
N GLU A 293 2.35 -5.04 6.63
CA GLU A 293 3.39 -5.80 5.93
C GLU A 293 3.88 -5.06 4.68
N MET A 294 5.19 -4.85 4.62
CA MET A 294 5.88 -4.33 3.45
C MET A 294 6.01 -5.44 2.40
N LEU A 295 5.80 -5.11 1.13
CA LEU A 295 6.15 -6.03 0.04
C LEU A 295 7.63 -5.87 -0.30
N VAL A 296 7.99 -4.73 -0.90
CA VAL A 296 9.39 -4.41 -1.20
C VAL A 296 9.62 -2.90 -1.16
N ARG A 297 10.79 -2.50 -0.68
CA ARG A 297 11.27 -1.12 -0.75
C ARG A 297 12.58 -1.06 -1.50
N VAL A 298 12.70 -0.04 -2.34
CA VAL A 298 13.88 0.25 -3.15
C VAL A 298 14.32 1.68 -2.83
N THR A 299 15.51 1.83 -2.27
CA THR A 299 16.14 3.14 -2.02
C THR A 299 17.47 3.21 -2.76
N GLY A 300 17.51 4.00 -3.83
CA GLY A 300 18.58 3.97 -4.81
C GLY A 300 18.72 2.58 -5.42
N ARG A 301 19.72 1.82 -4.96
CA ARG A 301 19.93 0.42 -5.36
C ARG A 301 19.75 -0.59 -4.23
N LYS A 302 19.45 -0.14 -3.02
CA LYS A 302 19.21 -1.04 -1.88
C LYS A 302 17.79 -1.58 -1.99
N LEU A 303 17.67 -2.91 -1.97
CA LEU A 303 16.41 -3.63 -1.85
C LEU A 303 16.19 -4.02 -0.40
N GLU A 304 14.97 -3.86 0.09
CA GLU A 304 14.54 -4.29 1.42
C GLU A 304 13.23 -5.07 1.28
N TYR A 305 13.16 -6.23 1.92
CA TYR A 305 11.98 -7.10 1.97
C TYR A 305 11.83 -7.62 3.40
N ARG A 306 10.60 -7.64 3.93
CA ARG A 306 10.34 -7.95 5.34
C ARG A 306 9.13 -8.88 5.49
N PRO A 307 9.34 -10.21 5.46
CA PRO A 307 8.25 -11.15 5.71
C PRO A 307 7.85 -11.08 7.18
N ILE A 308 6.55 -11.28 7.41
CA ILE A 308 5.96 -11.32 8.74
C ILE A 308 5.17 -12.63 8.86
N ALA A 309 5.40 -13.36 9.94
CA ALA A 309 4.59 -14.52 10.33
C ALA A 309 4.53 -14.61 11.85
N GLY A 310 3.70 -15.52 12.37
CA GLY A 310 3.44 -15.61 13.81
C GLY A 310 2.68 -14.38 14.32
N THR A 311 1.57 -14.59 15.00
CA THR A 311 0.80 -13.46 15.56
C THR A 311 0.29 -13.83 16.93
N HIS A 312 0.86 -13.19 17.95
CA HIS A 312 0.36 -13.29 19.32
C HIS A 312 -0.20 -11.95 19.77
N ARG A 313 -1.19 -12.01 20.67
CA ARG A 313 -1.67 -10.82 21.37
C ARG A 313 -0.55 -10.25 22.25
N ARG A 314 -0.62 -8.96 22.58
CA ARG A 314 0.21 -8.41 23.66
C ARG A 314 -0.23 -8.95 25.02
N GLY A 315 0.73 -9.16 25.91
CA GLY A 315 0.48 -9.50 27.31
C GLY A 315 -0.23 -8.37 28.06
N ARG A 316 -0.90 -8.70 29.16
CA ARG A 316 -1.53 -7.72 30.05
C ARG A 316 -0.49 -6.93 30.86
N ASP A 317 0.67 -7.54 31.08
CA ASP A 317 1.84 -6.98 31.74
C ASP A 317 3.11 -7.45 31.01
N GLU A 318 4.27 -6.89 31.41
CA GLU A 318 5.56 -7.20 30.78
C GLU A 318 5.94 -8.68 30.89
N VAL A 319 5.57 -9.33 32.00
CA VAL A 319 5.88 -10.75 32.25
C VAL A 319 5.07 -11.66 31.33
N GLU A 320 3.76 -11.45 31.20
CA GLU A 320 2.92 -12.18 30.23
C GLU A 320 3.37 -11.89 28.80
N ASP A 321 3.77 -10.65 28.49
CA ASP A 321 4.23 -10.26 27.15
C ASP A 321 5.52 -10.99 26.76
N GLU A 322 6.48 -11.08 27.67
CA GLU A 322 7.71 -11.87 27.47
C GLU A 322 7.42 -13.38 27.34
N GLN A 323 6.49 -13.91 28.14
CA GLN A 323 6.09 -15.32 28.04
C GLN A 323 5.44 -15.63 26.67
N LEU A 324 4.57 -14.74 26.18
CA LEU A 324 3.95 -14.88 24.86
C LEU A 324 4.99 -14.76 23.75
N GLU A 325 5.96 -13.84 23.86
CA GLU A 325 7.09 -13.75 22.94
C GLU A 325 7.89 -15.06 22.90
N GLN A 326 8.28 -15.58 24.07
CA GLN A 326 9.08 -16.81 24.14
C GLN A 326 8.28 -18.00 23.61
N LYS A 327 6.98 -18.08 23.90
CA LYS A 327 6.10 -19.10 23.35
C LYS A 327 6.08 -19.04 21.81
N MET A 328 5.89 -17.85 21.24
CA MET A 328 5.89 -17.62 19.80
C MET A 328 7.22 -18.02 19.14
N LEU A 329 8.35 -17.60 19.74
CA LEU A 329 9.69 -17.89 19.22
C LEU A 329 10.11 -19.37 19.36
N HIS A 330 9.45 -20.15 20.23
CA HIS A 330 9.72 -21.58 20.40
C HIS A 330 8.68 -22.48 19.74
N ASP A 331 7.62 -21.91 19.16
CA ASP A 331 6.63 -22.67 18.40
C ASP A 331 7.25 -23.17 17.08
N GLU A 332 7.45 -24.48 16.98
CA GLU A 332 8.09 -25.10 15.81
C GLU A 332 7.31 -24.86 14.51
N LYS A 333 5.97 -24.78 14.60
CA LYS A 333 5.11 -24.52 13.44
C LYS A 333 5.30 -23.10 12.95
N GLU A 334 5.16 -22.11 13.82
CA GLU A 334 5.29 -20.69 13.44
C GLU A 334 6.70 -20.38 12.89
N ARG A 335 7.74 -20.98 13.48
CA ARG A 335 9.10 -20.86 12.96
C ARG A 335 9.25 -21.47 11.58
N ALA A 336 8.73 -22.67 11.35
CA ALA A 336 8.83 -23.35 10.07
C ALA A 336 8.14 -22.55 8.95
N GLU A 337 6.93 -22.05 9.21
CA GLU A 337 6.20 -21.16 8.30
C GLU A 337 7.01 -19.89 8.01
N HIS A 338 7.62 -19.29 9.04
CA HIS A 338 8.43 -18.09 8.87
C HIS A 338 9.71 -18.33 8.06
N VAL A 339 10.45 -19.44 8.29
CA VAL A 339 11.62 -19.80 7.47
C VAL A 339 11.24 -19.93 6.00
N MET A 340 10.13 -20.60 5.70
CA MET A 340 9.65 -20.76 4.33
C MET A 340 9.43 -19.41 3.65
N LEU A 341 8.83 -18.44 4.35
CA LEU A 341 8.62 -17.09 3.82
C LEU A 341 9.93 -16.31 3.64
N VAL A 342 10.89 -16.49 4.54
CA VAL A 342 12.25 -15.94 4.41
C VAL A 342 12.92 -16.49 3.15
N ASP A 343 12.84 -17.80 2.91
CA ASP A 343 13.43 -18.41 1.72
C ASP A 343 12.73 -17.99 0.42
N LEU A 344 11.40 -17.84 0.45
CA LEU A 344 10.68 -17.26 -0.69
C LEU A 344 11.13 -15.83 -0.97
N GLY A 345 11.25 -14.98 0.06
CA GLY A 345 11.76 -13.62 -0.09
C GLY A 345 13.19 -13.56 -0.61
N ARG A 346 14.06 -14.50 -0.20
CA ARG A 346 15.42 -14.65 -0.74
C ARG A 346 15.41 -15.01 -2.23
N ASN A 347 14.54 -15.92 -2.63
CA ASN A 347 14.38 -16.31 -4.04
C ASN A 347 13.88 -15.14 -4.88
N ASP A 348 12.86 -14.42 -4.39
CA ASP A 348 12.28 -13.27 -5.08
C ASP A 348 13.32 -12.15 -5.27
N LEU A 349 14.02 -11.74 -4.20
CA LEU A 349 15.09 -10.76 -4.27
C LEU A 349 16.25 -11.24 -5.14
N GLY A 350 16.59 -12.53 -5.09
CA GLY A 350 17.68 -13.14 -5.85
C GLY A 350 17.53 -12.94 -7.36
N ARG A 351 16.29 -12.96 -7.87
CA ARG A 351 16.01 -12.76 -9.31
C ARG A 351 16.47 -11.41 -9.85
N VAL A 352 16.48 -10.37 -9.01
CA VAL A 352 16.75 -8.98 -9.39
C VAL A 352 18.00 -8.38 -8.73
N SER A 353 18.63 -9.12 -7.81
CA SER A 353 19.81 -8.66 -7.10
C SER A 353 21.11 -8.98 -7.85
N GLU A 354 22.18 -8.27 -7.51
CA GLU A 354 23.56 -8.64 -7.82
C GLU A 354 23.91 -9.97 -7.13
N TYR A 355 24.68 -10.83 -7.80
CA TYR A 355 25.11 -12.10 -7.25
C TYR A 355 25.82 -11.92 -5.90
N GLY A 356 25.44 -12.72 -4.91
CA GLY A 356 26.00 -12.66 -3.55
C GLY A 356 25.58 -11.47 -2.70
N SER A 357 24.72 -10.57 -3.21
CA SER A 357 24.29 -9.38 -2.45
C SER A 357 23.09 -9.62 -1.52
N VAL A 358 22.28 -10.65 -1.78
CA VAL A 358 21.10 -10.98 -0.94
C VAL A 358 21.55 -11.53 0.40
N LYS A 359 21.12 -10.88 1.49
CA LYS A 359 21.47 -11.23 2.87
C LYS A 359 20.24 -11.20 3.76
N VAL A 360 20.19 -12.12 4.72
CA VAL A 360 19.29 -12.04 5.86
C VAL A 360 20.00 -11.16 6.90
N ARG A 361 19.55 -9.91 7.06
CA ARG A 361 20.15 -8.96 8.01
C ARG A 361 19.77 -9.32 9.44
N ASP A 362 18.47 -9.52 9.67
CA ASP A 362 17.89 -9.91 10.96
C ASP A 362 16.99 -11.12 10.72
N LEU A 363 17.16 -12.18 11.51
CA LEU A 363 16.39 -13.42 11.41
C LEU A 363 15.54 -13.61 12.66
N MET A 364 14.25 -13.89 12.46
CA MET A 364 13.26 -14.25 13.50
C MET A 364 13.30 -13.38 14.76
N TYR A 365 13.25 -12.07 14.60
CA TYR A 365 13.14 -11.15 15.72
C TYR A 365 11.69 -10.74 15.95
N VAL A 366 11.32 -10.37 17.17
CA VAL A 366 9.94 -9.99 17.51
C VAL A 366 9.72 -8.50 17.34
N GLU A 367 8.69 -8.15 16.58
CA GLU A 367 8.18 -6.79 16.52
C GLU A 367 6.87 -6.66 17.28
N ARG A 368 6.84 -5.71 18.22
CA ARG A 368 5.67 -5.39 19.03
C ARG A 368 4.90 -4.21 18.44
N TYR A 369 3.60 -4.41 18.29
CA TYR A 369 2.62 -3.39 17.95
C TYR A 369 1.70 -3.14 19.15
N SER A 370 0.77 -2.20 19.02
CA SER A 370 -0.12 -1.79 20.13
C SER A 370 -0.99 -2.93 20.67
N HIS A 371 -1.38 -3.90 19.84
CA HIS A 371 -2.28 -5.00 20.23
C HIS A 371 -1.76 -6.40 19.91
N VAL A 372 -0.73 -6.52 19.07
CA VAL A 372 -0.16 -7.80 18.64
C VAL A 372 1.36 -7.72 18.59
N MET A 373 2.02 -8.87 18.55
CA MET A 373 3.43 -9.02 18.20
C MET A 373 3.60 -10.04 17.07
N HIS A 374 4.66 -9.90 16.29
CA HIS A 374 4.94 -10.75 15.13
C HIS A 374 6.40 -11.22 15.10
N ILE A 375 6.64 -12.41 14.52
CA ILE A 375 7.97 -12.83 14.07
C ILE A 375 8.27 -12.12 12.75
N VAL A 376 9.40 -11.42 12.71
CA VAL A 376 9.82 -10.64 11.54
C VAL A 376 11.23 -11.05 11.14
N SER A 377 11.53 -10.90 9.86
CA SER A 377 12.91 -10.93 9.37
C SER A 377 13.16 -9.79 8.40
N ALA A 378 14.41 -9.41 8.27
CA ALA A 378 14.83 -8.36 7.35
C ALA A 378 15.75 -8.97 6.30
N LEU A 379 15.33 -8.91 5.05
CA LEU A 379 16.13 -9.27 3.90
C LEU A 379 16.59 -8.00 3.20
N GLU A 380 17.85 -7.99 2.78
CA GLU A 380 18.40 -6.92 1.98
C GLU A 380 19.11 -7.48 0.75
N GLY A 381 19.12 -6.70 -0.34
CA GLY A 381 19.86 -7.01 -1.55
C GLY A 381 20.33 -5.74 -2.24
N LYS A 382 21.20 -5.89 -3.24
CA LYS A 382 21.58 -4.77 -4.11
C LYS A 382 21.00 -5.03 -5.50
N LEU A 383 20.15 -4.14 -5.97
CA LEU A 383 19.54 -4.22 -7.30
C LEU A 383 20.64 -4.32 -8.37
N ARG A 384 20.45 -5.23 -9.33
CA ARG A 384 21.38 -5.47 -10.44
C ARG A 384 21.40 -4.31 -11.44
N ASP A 385 22.54 -4.11 -12.09
CA ASP A 385 22.65 -3.15 -13.20
C ASP A 385 21.63 -3.42 -14.32
N GLY A 386 21.07 -2.35 -14.86
CA GLY A 386 20.06 -2.39 -15.93
C GLY A 386 18.61 -2.60 -15.46
N LEU A 387 18.41 -3.03 -14.21
CA LEU A 387 17.09 -3.17 -13.60
C LEU A 387 16.68 -1.90 -12.85
N ASP A 388 15.38 -1.73 -12.62
CA ASP A 388 14.84 -0.65 -11.81
C ASP A 388 13.93 -1.13 -10.66
N ALA A 389 13.35 -0.18 -9.93
CA ALA A 389 12.49 -0.49 -8.81
C ALA A 389 11.20 -1.25 -9.19
N LEU A 390 10.69 -1.08 -10.42
CA LEU A 390 9.53 -1.83 -10.90
C LEU A 390 9.91 -3.28 -11.25
N ASP A 391 11.14 -3.53 -11.70
CA ASP A 391 11.66 -4.90 -11.81
C ASP A 391 11.68 -5.60 -10.45
N ALA A 392 12.18 -4.92 -9.41
CA ALA A 392 12.19 -5.47 -8.06
C ALA A 392 10.78 -5.72 -7.53
N PHE A 393 9.86 -4.76 -7.73
CA PHE A 393 8.45 -4.92 -7.38
C PHE A 393 7.83 -6.14 -8.09
N ALA A 394 7.97 -6.24 -9.41
CA ALA A 394 7.40 -7.34 -10.19
C ALA A 394 7.97 -8.70 -9.77
N ALA A 395 9.27 -8.76 -9.44
CA ALA A 395 9.90 -9.97 -8.94
C ALA A 395 9.44 -10.37 -7.53
N CYS A 396 9.01 -9.44 -6.69
CA CYS A 396 8.46 -9.78 -5.37
C CYS A 396 6.95 -10.04 -5.40
N PHE A 397 6.25 -9.61 -6.45
CA PHE A 397 4.78 -9.62 -6.52
C PHE A 397 4.19 -10.96 -6.99
N PRO A 398 3.02 -11.38 -6.47
CA PRO A 398 2.45 -10.95 -5.19
C PRO A 398 3.22 -11.55 -4.02
N ALA A 399 2.94 -11.08 -2.80
CA ALA A 399 3.56 -11.61 -1.60
C ALA A 399 3.23 -13.10 -1.40
N GLY A 400 4.22 -13.88 -0.94
CA GLY A 400 4.00 -15.28 -0.56
C GLY A 400 2.97 -15.46 0.54
N THR A 401 2.94 -14.54 1.50
CA THR A 401 1.95 -14.48 2.60
C THR A 401 0.51 -14.32 2.12
N LEU A 402 0.30 -13.98 0.84
CA LEU A 402 -1.00 -13.85 0.19
C LEU A 402 -1.15 -14.75 -1.03
N ALA A 403 -0.19 -15.62 -1.33
CA ALA A 403 -0.30 -16.60 -2.40
C ALA A 403 -0.08 -18.00 -1.84
N GLY A 404 1.16 -18.33 -1.52
CA GLY A 404 1.59 -19.64 -1.04
C GLY A 404 2.96 -20.01 -1.59
N ALA A 405 3.33 -21.27 -1.44
CA ALA A 405 4.62 -21.81 -1.87
C ALA A 405 4.44 -23.24 -2.42
N PRO A 406 4.96 -23.57 -3.62
CA PRO A 406 5.53 -22.66 -4.64
C PRO A 406 4.53 -21.63 -5.17
N LYS A 407 4.98 -20.37 -5.36
CA LYS A 407 4.10 -19.21 -5.60
C LYS A 407 3.15 -19.40 -6.78
N VAL A 408 3.66 -19.78 -7.97
CA VAL A 408 2.84 -19.90 -9.18
C VAL A 408 1.77 -20.98 -9.05
N ARG A 409 2.12 -22.17 -8.53
CA ARG A 409 1.17 -23.26 -8.34
C ARG A 409 0.09 -22.91 -7.30
N ALA A 410 0.48 -22.26 -6.21
CA ALA A 410 -0.48 -21.77 -5.21
C ALA A 410 -1.49 -20.76 -5.82
N MET A 411 -1.04 -19.87 -6.72
CA MET A 411 -1.94 -18.92 -7.40
C MET A 411 -2.90 -19.61 -8.38
N GLN A 412 -2.48 -20.67 -9.06
CA GLN A 412 -3.37 -21.48 -9.90
C GLN A 412 -4.46 -22.15 -9.05
N ILE A 413 -4.09 -22.70 -7.90
CA ILE A 413 -5.05 -23.30 -6.95
C ILE A 413 -6.01 -22.23 -6.39
N ILE A 414 -5.51 -21.03 -6.07
CA ILE A 414 -6.38 -19.89 -5.68
C ILE A 414 -7.40 -19.59 -6.78
N GLU A 415 -6.97 -19.52 -8.04
CA GLU A 415 -7.84 -19.26 -9.19
C GLU A 415 -8.91 -20.34 -9.37
N GLU A 416 -8.58 -21.60 -9.11
CA GLU A 416 -9.52 -22.73 -9.17
C GLU A 416 -10.54 -22.71 -8.02
N LEU A 417 -10.10 -22.38 -6.81
CA LEU A 417 -10.92 -22.56 -5.59
C LEU A 417 -11.72 -21.30 -5.21
N GLU A 418 -11.20 -20.10 -5.46
CA GLU A 418 -11.90 -18.85 -5.14
C GLU A 418 -12.97 -18.52 -6.20
N PRO A 419 -14.21 -18.13 -5.80
CA PRO A 419 -15.30 -17.88 -6.75
C PRO A 419 -15.08 -16.66 -7.66
N VAL A 420 -14.26 -15.73 -7.21
CA VAL A 420 -14.17 -14.37 -7.75
C VAL A 420 -12.74 -13.88 -7.69
N ARG A 421 -12.37 -13.02 -8.64
CA ARG A 421 -11.07 -12.36 -8.65
C ARG A 421 -10.88 -11.52 -7.39
N ARG A 422 -9.64 -11.41 -6.93
CA ARG A 422 -9.29 -10.72 -5.68
C ARG A 422 -9.32 -9.20 -5.80
N GLY A 423 -9.03 -8.66 -6.98
CA GLY A 423 -8.92 -7.22 -7.15
C GLY A 423 -7.82 -6.66 -6.26
N VAL A 424 -8.13 -5.66 -5.44
CA VAL A 424 -7.13 -5.00 -4.57
C VAL A 424 -6.54 -5.96 -3.52
N TYR A 425 -7.30 -6.93 -3.01
CA TYR A 425 -6.84 -7.81 -1.95
C TYR A 425 -5.65 -8.67 -2.36
N GLY A 426 -4.57 -8.67 -1.57
CA GLY A 426 -3.34 -9.37 -1.90
C GLY A 426 -2.52 -8.72 -3.02
N GLY A 427 -3.01 -7.61 -3.57
CA GLY A 427 -2.24 -6.71 -4.42
C GLY A 427 -1.28 -5.85 -3.59
N SER A 428 -0.95 -4.66 -4.09
CA SER A 428 -0.04 -3.75 -3.40
C SER A 428 -0.42 -2.29 -3.58
N VAL A 429 -0.25 -1.51 -2.51
CA VAL A 429 -0.28 -0.05 -2.53
C VAL A 429 1.14 0.47 -2.42
N LEU A 430 1.50 1.44 -3.27
CA LEU A 430 2.86 1.96 -3.34
C LEU A 430 2.93 3.43 -3.73
N TYR A 431 4.14 3.98 -3.56
CA TYR A 431 4.62 5.04 -4.43
C TYR A 431 5.90 4.59 -5.17
N ALA A 432 6.10 5.13 -6.37
CA ALA A 432 7.32 5.02 -7.14
C ALA A 432 7.72 6.41 -7.61
N ASP A 433 8.93 6.85 -7.27
CA ASP A 433 9.38 8.23 -7.50
C ASP A 433 10.21 8.38 -8.79
N PHE A 434 10.43 9.63 -9.21
CA PHE A 434 11.25 9.93 -10.38
C PHE A 434 12.77 9.82 -10.13
N ALA A 435 13.19 9.54 -8.90
CA ALA A 435 14.59 9.29 -8.55
C ALA A 435 14.93 7.78 -8.57
N GLY A 436 13.94 6.92 -8.86
CA GLY A 436 14.11 5.47 -8.94
C GLY A 436 13.86 4.73 -7.63
N ASN A 437 13.29 5.39 -6.62
CA ASN A 437 12.87 4.74 -5.38
C ASN A 437 11.44 4.21 -5.49
N LEU A 438 11.13 3.19 -4.70
CA LEU A 438 9.79 2.61 -4.58
C LEU A 438 9.58 2.14 -3.14
N ASP A 439 8.40 2.37 -2.61
CA ASP A 439 8.00 1.83 -1.31
C ASP A 439 6.60 1.26 -1.42
N SER A 440 6.45 -0.01 -1.04
CA SER A 440 5.22 -0.76 -1.28
C SER A 440 4.83 -1.62 -0.09
N CYS A 441 3.53 -1.73 0.13
CA CYS A 441 2.95 -2.60 1.13
C CYS A 441 1.93 -3.55 0.49
N ILE A 442 1.68 -4.67 1.14
CA ILE A 442 0.67 -5.61 0.68
C ILE A 442 -0.71 -5.01 0.97
N ALA A 443 -1.64 -5.13 0.03
CA ALA A 443 -3.02 -4.66 0.18
C ALA A 443 -3.86 -5.66 1.00
N ILE A 444 -3.57 -5.71 2.30
CA ILE A 444 -4.32 -6.40 3.35
C ILE A 444 -4.79 -5.41 4.40
N ARG A 445 -5.82 -5.80 5.16
CA ARG A 445 -6.55 -4.90 6.06
C ARG A 445 -6.98 -3.63 5.30
N THR A 446 -7.63 -3.87 4.15
CA THR A 446 -7.99 -2.86 3.16
C THR A 446 -9.49 -2.88 2.90
N MET A 447 -10.10 -1.70 2.87
CA MET A 447 -11.44 -1.47 2.34
C MET A 447 -11.36 -0.88 0.93
N LEU A 448 -12.04 -1.52 0.00
CA LEU A 448 -12.35 -0.94 -1.30
C LEU A 448 -13.76 -0.37 -1.26
N LEU A 449 -13.94 0.89 -1.63
CA LEU A 449 -15.25 1.49 -1.84
C LEU A 449 -15.46 1.70 -3.33
N LYS A 450 -16.55 1.16 -3.87
CA LYS A 450 -16.94 1.33 -5.27
C LYS A 450 -18.45 1.53 -5.36
N GLY A 451 -18.87 2.67 -5.90
CA GLY A 451 -20.27 3.07 -5.90
C GLY A 451 -20.79 3.26 -4.47
N LYS A 452 -21.86 2.55 -4.10
CA LYS A 452 -22.46 2.61 -2.75
C LYS A 452 -21.96 1.53 -1.79
N LYS A 453 -21.15 0.59 -2.28
CA LYS A 453 -20.69 -0.57 -1.51
C LYS A 453 -19.24 -0.41 -1.07
N ALA A 454 -18.96 -0.95 0.10
CA ALA A 454 -17.62 -1.23 0.58
C ALA A 454 -17.38 -2.75 0.52
N TYR A 455 -16.15 -3.14 0.24
CA TYR A 455 -15.68 -4.52 0.15
C TYR A 455 -14.51 -4.72 1.10
N LEU A 456 -14.53 -5.84 1.80
CA LEU A 456 -13.47 -6.31 2.70
C LEU A 456 -13.12 -7.74 2.30
N GLN A 457 -11.84 -8.07 2.26
CA GLN A 457 -11.39 -9.43 1.99
C GLN A 457 -10.27 -9.80 2.95
N ALA A 458 -10.33 -11.03 3.46
CA ALA A 458 -9.37 -11.57 4.40
C ALA A 458 -9.19 -13.06 4.12
N GLY A 459 -8.02 -13.59 4.46
CA GLY A 459 -7.65 -14.96 4.16
C GLY A 459 -6.82 -15.61 5.26
N ALA A 460 -6.58 -16.90 5.08
CA ALA A 460 -5.85 -17.76 5.99
C ALA A 460 -4.87 -18.63 5.19
N GLY A 461 -3.70 -18.88 5.78
CA GLY A 461 -2.69 -19.76 5.21
C GLY A 461 -3.06 -21.20 5.50
N ILE A 462 -3.25 -21.99 4.45
CA ILE A 462 -3.63 -23.40 4.55
C ILE A 462 -2.36 -24.24 4.45
N VAL A 463 -2.14 -25.05 5.47
CA VAL A 463 -1.06 -26.03 5.60
C VAL A 463 -1.66 -27.43 5.83
N ALA A 464 -0.82 -28.47 5.82
CA ALA A 464 -1.27 -29.87 5.89
C ALA A 464 -2.15 -30.18 7.12
N ASP A 465 -1.88 -29.55 8.25
CA ASP A 465 -2.59 -29.73 9.53
C ASP A 465 -3.69 -28.69 9.77
N SER A 466 -4.02 -27.84 8.79
CA SER A 466 -5.09 -26.84 8.93
C SER A 466 -6.45 -27.48 9.20
N ASP A 467 -7.18 -26.90 10.15
CA ASP A 467 -8.57 -27.23 10.45
C ASP A 467 -9.52 -26.26 9.72
N PRO A 468 -10.35 -26.72 8.76
CA PRO A 468 -11.21 -25.85 7.96
C PRO A 468 -12.09 -24.89 8.75
N ALA A 469 -12.60 -25.31 9.91
CA ALA A 469 -13.48 -24.49 10.72
C ALA A 469 -12.71 -23.35 11.40
N THR A 470 -11.49 -23.64 11.87
CA THR A 470 -10.57 -22.67 12.48
C THR A 470 -10.12 -21.63 11.45
N GLU A 471 -9.73 -22.05 10.24
CA GLU A 471 -9.30 -21.13 9.17
C GLU A 471 -10.43 -20.18 8.72
N PHE A 472 -11.67 -20.69 8.71
CA PHE A 472 -12.85 -19.87 8.45
C PHE A 472 -13.01 -18.76 9.50
N VAL A 473 -12.87 -19.12 10.79
CA VAL A 473 -12.97 -18.18 11.90
C VAL A 473 -11.82 -17.18 11.88
N GLU A 474 -10.61 -17.58 11.50
CA GLU A 474 -9.48 -16.67 11.33
C GLU A 474 -9.77 -15.57 10.30
N CYS A 475 -10.30 -15.94 9.13
CA CYS A 475 -10.69 -14.98 8.10
C CYS A 475 -11.71 -13.95 8.65
N MET A 476 -12.72 -14.43 9.40
CA MET A 476 -13.72 -13.58 10.04
C MET A 476 -13.10 -12.63 11.08
N ASN A 477 -12.18 -13.12 11.91
CA ASN A 477 -11.50 -12.32 12.93
C ASN A 477 -10.66 -11.20 12.30
N LYS A 478 -9.94 -11.50 11.21
CA LYS A 478 -9.17 -10.51 10.44
C LYS A 478 -10.09 -9.43 9.86
N ALA A 479 -11.25 -9.80 9.34
CA ALA A 479 -12.24 -8.85 8.82
C ALA A 479 -12.91 -8.01 9.93
N GLN A 480 -13.13 -8.59 11.11
CA GLN A 480 -13.83 -7.95 12.23
C GLN A 480 -13.13 -6.67 12.70
N ALA A 481 -11.80 -6.60 12.64
CA ALA A 481 -11.04 -5.40 12.97
C ALA A 481 -11.44 -4.19 12.11
N LEU A 482 -11.65 -4.39 10.80
CA LEU A 482 -12.10 -3.34 9.90
C LEU A 482 -13.59 -3.03 10.07
N LEU A 483 -14.42 -4.04 10.33
CA LEU A 483 -15.85 -3.84 10.59
C LEU A 483 -16.08 -3.00 11.86
N ARG A 484 -15.24 -3.13 12.89
CA ARG A 484 -15.26 -2.24 14.06
C ARG A 484 -14.98 -0.78 13.69
N ALA A 485 -13.99 -0.53 12.82
CA ALA A 485 -13.73 0.81 12.31
C ALA A 485 -14.93 1.37 11.52
N VAL A 486 -15.65 0.52 10.78
CA VAL A 486 -16.88 0.93 10.08
C VAL A 486 -17.98 1.34 11.06
N GLU A 487 -18.25 0.53 12.08
CA GLU A 487 -19.28 0.85 13.09
C GLU A 487 -18.93 2.13 13.86
N MET A 488 -17.65 2.32 14.20
CA MET A 488 -17.15 3.55 14.81
C MET A 488 -17.37 4.77 13.91
N ALA A 489 -17.07 4.67 12.61
CA ALA A 489 -17.32 5.73 11.64
C ALA A 489 -18.81 6.05 11.43
N ARG A 490 -19.69 5.06 11.67
CA ARG A 490 -21.16 5.18 11.66
C ARG A 490 -21.73 5.81 12.94
N GLY A 491 -20.90 6.06 13.95
CA GLY A 491 -21.32 6.65 15.22
C GLY A 491 -21.88 5.65 16.23
N ARG A 492 -21.56 4.36 16.09
CA ARG A 492 -21.81 3.33 17.11
C ARG A 492 -20.49 2.99 17.80
N CYS A 493 -20.27 3.57 18.98
CA CYS A 493 -19.40 2.99 20.00
C CYS A 493 -20.29 2.64 21.18
N ASP A 494 -20.46 1.35 21.43
CA ASP A 494 -20.71 0.84 22.78
C ASP A 494 -19.41 0.18 23.25
#